data_AF-A0A847AS25-F1
#
_entry.id   AF-A0A847AS25-F1
#
_cell.length_a   1.000
_cell.length_b   1.000
_cell.length_c   1.000
_cell.angle_alpha   90.00
_cell.angle_beta   90.00
_cell.angle_gamma   90.00
#
_symmetry.space_group_name_H-M   'P 1'
#
loop_
_entity.id
_entity.type
_entity.pdbx_description
1 polymer ?
#
loop_
_entity_poly.entity_id
_entity_poly.type
_entity_poly.pdbx_seq_one_letter_code
_entity_poly.pdbx_strand_id
1 'polypeptide(L)'
;MNEEQKIIELKKRINHHDFREIEKEIKEQNRQKKFTAPIKKKRKFNVINFLFIVFVMYFAYTAFNQYEMLLDLNGQIEEKEMVKSEVEKEVSGLKEDVEKLKDEDALLEIVEKIARDQYKMVKPNETIYIDKNKNDNKLIQGIGSENDLLN
;
A
#
# COMPACT_ATOMS: atom_id res chain seq x y z
N MET A 1 -17.45 32.15 -100.57
CA MET A 1 -17.28 32.26 -99.10
C MET A 1 -16.23 33.31 -98.83
N ASN A 2 -16.51 34.25 -97.91
CA ASN A 2 -15.59 35.31 -97.52
C ASN A 2 -14.40 34.72 -96.74
N GLU A 3 -13.17 35.19 -96.96
CA GLU A 3 -11.96 34.61 -96.35
C GLU A 3 -12.01 34.63 -94.82
N GLU A 4 -12.62 35.67 -94.25
CA GLU A 4 -12.85 35.80 -92.82
C GLU A 4 -13.70 34.67 -92.25
N GLN A 5 -14.73 34.23 -92.98
CA GLN A 5 -15.59 33.11 -92.55
C GLN A 5 -14.81 31.79 -92.55
N LYS A 6 -13.92 31.61 -93.52
CA LYS A 6 -13.04 30.44 -93.62
C LYS A 6 -12.03 30.41 -92.46
N ILE A 7 -11.46 31.57 -92.10
CA ILE A 7 -10.57 31.72 -90.96
C ILE A 7 -11.30 31.43 -89.64
N ILE A 8 -12.53 31.93 -89.47
CA ILE A 8 -13.34 31.68 -88.28
C ILE A 8 -13.69 30.19 -88.15
N GLU A 9 -14.06 29.52 -89.25
CA GLU A 9 -14.36 28.09 -89.22
C GLU A 9 -13.12 27.24 -88.93
N LEU A 10 -11.98 27.56 -89.54
CA LEU A 10 -10.70 26.90 -89.25
C LEU A 10 -10.29 27.08 -87.80
N LYS A 11 -10.40 28.30 -87.26
CA LYS A 11 -10.11 28.60 -85.84
C LYS A 11 -11.05 27.87 -84.89
N LYS A 12 -12.33 27.70 -85.25
CA LYS A 12 -13.32 26.92 -84.49
C LYS A 12 -13.04 25.42 -84.54
N ARG A 13 -12.53 24.90 -85.67
CA ARG A 13 -12.17 23.49 -85.84
C ARG A 13 -10.91 23.13 -85.05
N ILE A 14 -9.89 23.99 -85.08
CA ILE A 14 -8.65 23.91 -84.27
C ILE A 14 -8.99 23.95 -82.76
N ASN A 15 -9.82 24.91 -82.34
CA ASN A 15 -10.24 25.03 -80.93
C ASN A 15 -11.17 23.93 -80.40
N HIS A 16 -11.58 22.94 -81.21
CA HIS A 16 -12.45 21.87 -80.74
C HIS A 16 -11.86 20.47 -80.92
N HIS A 17 -11.04 20.26 -81.96
CA HIS A 17 -10.32 19.00 -82.13
C HIS A 17 -9.14 18.89 -81.16
N ASP A 18 -8.31 19.92 -81.10
CA ASP A 18 -7.06 19.88 -80.31
C ASP A 18 -7.38 19.75 -78.81
N PHE A 19 -8.40 20.47 -78.33
CA PHE A 19 -8.86 20.36 -76.95
C PHE A 19 -9.37 18.96 -76.60
N ARG A 20 -10.08 18.32 -77.53
CA ARG A 20 -10.62 16.97 -77.32
C ARG A 20 -9.53 15.90 -77.33
N GLU A 21 -8.46 16.12 -78.09
CA GLU A 21 -7.27 15.26 -78.09
C GLU A 21 -6.46 15.44 -76.80
N ILE A 22 -6.23 16.68 -76.38
CA ILE A 22 -5.59 17.00 -75.09
C ILE A 22 -6.37 16.39 -73.92
N GLU A 23 -7.70 16.47 -73.91
CA GLU A 23 -8.53 15.84 -72.88
C GLU A 23 -8.39 14.32 -72.85
N LYS A 24 -8.31 13.68 -74.03
CA LYS A 24 -8.11 12.23 -74.13
C LYS A 24 -6.72 11.85 -73.63
N GLU A 25 -5.68 12.58 -74.01
CA GLU A 25 -4.30 12.36 -73.54
C GLU A 25 -4.19 12.55 -72.03
N ILE A 26 -4.79 13.61 -71.46
CA ILE A 26 -4.81 13.83 -70.01
C ILE A 26 -5.52 12.68 -69.31
N LYS A 27 -6.65 12.21 -69.85
CA LYS A 27 -7.41 11.09 -69.29
C LYS A 27 -6.61 9.78 -69.36
N GLU A 28 -5.88 9.56 -70.45
CA GLU A 28 -5.04 8.39 -70.65
C GLU A 28 -3.79 8.42 -69.77
N GLN A 29 -3.12 9.58 -69.65
CA GLN A 29 -2.02 9.79 -68.70
C GLN A 29 -2.49 9.59 -67.26
N ASN A 30 -3.66 10.10 -66.88
CA ASN A 30 -4.21 9.89 -65.54
C ASN A 30 -4.58 8.43 -65.30
N ARG A 31 -5.02 7.70 -66.33
CA ARG A 31 -5.28 6.26 -66.26
C ARG A 31 -3.97 5.50 -66.09
N GLN A 32 -2.95 5.79 -66.88
CA GLN A 32 -1.62 5.20 -66.77
C GLN A 32 -0.99 5.48 -65.40
N LYS A 33 -1.06 6.73 -64.90
CA LYS A 33 -0.61 7.12 -63.54
C LYS A 33 -1.33 6.35 -62.43
N LYS A 34 -2.60 5.99 -62.60
CA LYS A 34 -3.33 5.14 -61.64
C LYS A 34 -2.92 3.67 -61.70
N PHE A 35 -2.54 3.17 -62.88
CA PHE A 35 -2.04 1.80 -63.05
C PHE A 35 -0.57 1.65 -62.61
N THR A 36 0.24 2.70 -62.76
CA THR A 36 1.64 2.73 -62.29
C THR A 36 1.78 3.19 -60.85
N ALA A 37 0.72 3.72 -60.24
CA ALA A 37 0.71 4.06 -58.83
C ALA A 37 1.02 2.80 -58.00
N PRO A 38 2.01 2.85 -57.09
CA PRO A 38 2.33 1.70 -56.26
C PRO A 38 1.09 1.35 -55.42
N ILE A 39 0.59 0.12 -55.59
CA ILE A 39 -0.48 -0.42 -54.78
C ILE A 39 -0.02 -0.32 -53.32
N LYS A 40 -0.62 0.59 -52.54
CA LYS A 40 -0.34 0.72 -51.11
C LYS A 40 -0.67 -0.63 -50.48
N LYS A 41 0.35 -1.43 -50.15
CA LYS A 41 0.18 -2.66 -49.36
C LYS A 41 -0.52 -2.26 -48.07
N LYS A 42 -1.76 -2.73 -47.89
CA LYS A 42 -2.45 -2.59 -46.60
C LYS A 42 -1.56 -3.22 -45.54
N ARG A 43 -1.18 -2.43 -44.54
CA ARG A 43 -0.37 -2.89 -43.41
C ARG A 43 -1.16 -4.04 -42.75
N LYS A 44 -0.68 -5.28 -42.87
CA LYS A 44 -1.31 -6.41 -42.19
C LYS A 44 -1.13 -6.15 -40.69
N PHE A 45 -2.24 -5.96 -39.98
CA PHE A 45 -2.19 -5.77 -38.54
C PHE A 45 -1.81 -7.13 -37.94
N ASN A 46 -0.67 -7.18 -37.25
CA ASN A 46 -0.20 -8.42 -36.64
C ASN A 46 -1.03 -8.66 -35.37
N VAL A 47 -2.19 -9.29 -35.53
CA VAL A 47 -3.14 -9.58 -34.44
C VAL A 47 -2.47 -10.33 -33.29
N ILE A 48 -1.50 -11.20 -33.60
CA ILE A 48 -0.69 -11.92 -32.62
C ILE A 48 0.12 -10.97 -31.74
N ASN A 49 0.74 -9.93 -32.32
CA ASN A 49 1.50 -8.94 -31.56
C ASN A 49 0.56 -8.09 -30.67
N PHE A 50 -0.63 -7.76 -31.18
CA PHE A 50 -1.63 -7.06 -30.40
C PHE A 50 -2.12 -7.90 -29.21
N LEU A 51 -2.43 -9.18 -29.44
CA LEU A 51 -2.83 -10.11 -28.39
C LEU A 51 -1.72 -10.29 -27.34
N PHE A 52 -0.47 -10.36 -27.79
CA PHE A 52 0.69 -10.45 -26.89
C PHE A 52 0.83 -9.20 -26.01
N ILE A 53 0.64 -8.00 -26.57
CA ILE A 53 0.66 -6.75 -25.80
C ILE A 53 -0.45 -6.73 -24.75
N VAL A 54 -1.67 -7.13 -25.12
CA VAL A 54 -2.80 -7.23 -24.17
C VAL A 54 -2.50 -8.25 -23.07
N PHE A 55 -1.93 -9.40 -23.42
CA PHE A 55 -1.51 -10.41 -22.46
C PHE A 55 -0.45 -9.89 -21.48
N VAL A 56 0.59 -9.22 -21.98
CA VAL A 56 1.64 -8.62 -21.15
C VAL A 56 1.06 -7.55 -20.23
N MET A 57 0.15 -6.70 -20.71
CA MET A 57 -0.52 -5.70 -19.88
C MET A 57 -1.37 -6.34 -18.78
N TYR A 58 -2.15 -7.37 -19.10
CA TYR A 58 -2.93 -8.11 -18.12
C TYR A 58 -2.05 -8.81 -17.07
N PHE A 59 -0.95 -9.42 -17.52
CA PHE A 59 0.01 -10.07 -16.64
C PHE A 59 0.69 -9.06 -15.72
N ALA A 60 1.14 -7.92 -16.25
CA ALA A 60 1.72 -6.85 -15.46
C ALA A 60 0.72 -6.34 -14.41
N TYR A 61 -0.51 -6.03 -14.81
CA TYR A 61 -1.57 -5.60 -13.89
C TYR A 61 -1.81 -6.60 -12.77
N THR A 62 -1.90 -7.90 -13.11
CA THR A 62 -2.10 -8.97 -12.13
C THR A 62 -0.91 -9.09 -11.18
N ALA A 63 0.32 -9.03 -11.71
CA ALA A 63 1.54 -9.12 -10.91
C ALA A 63 1.69 -7.94 -9.95
N PHE A 64 1.35 -6.72 -10.36
CA PHE A 64 1.35 -5.55 -9.47
C PHE A 64 0.36 -5.71 -8.31
N ASN A 65 -0.88 -6.11 -8.59
CA ASN A 65 -1.88 -6.34 -7.53
C ASN A 65 -1.45 -7.46 -6.57
N GLN A 66 -0.85 -8.54 -7.10
CA GLN A 66 -0.34 -9.64 -6.28
C GLN A 66 0.86 -9.21 -5.42
N TYR A 67 1.71 -8.34 -5.94
CA TYR A 67 2.87 -7.81 -5.22
C TYR A 67 2.45 -6.94 -4.02
N GLU A 68 1.48 -6.04 -4.21
CA GLU A 68 0.95 -5.23 -3.11
C GLU A 68 0.30 -6.10 -2.03
N MET A 69 -0.49 -7.10 -2.43
CA MET A 69 -1.11 -8.05 -1.49
C MET A 69 -0.05 -8.84 -0.70
N LEU A 70 1.03 -9.27 -1.35
CA LEU A 70 2.12 -9.99 -0.69
C LEU A 70 2.88 -9.11 0.32
N LEU A 71 3.11 -7.85 -0.01
CA LEU A 71 3.74 -6.90 0.91
C LEU A 71 2.89 -6.68 2.16
N ASP A 72 1.58 -6.47 1.99
CA ASP A 72 0.66 -6.31 3.12
C ASP A 72 0.59 -7.57 3.99
N LEU A 73 0.46 -8.74 3.38
CA LEU A 73 0.46 -10.03 4.09
C LEU A 73 1.75 -10.25 4.87
N ASN A 74 2.91 -9.96 4.27
CA ASN A 74 4.20 -10.11 4.96
C ASN A 74 4.32 -9.13 6.14
N GLY A 75 3.86 -7.89 5.99
CA GLY A 75 3.82 -6.92 7.09
C GLY A 75 2.95 -7.41 8.25
N GLN A 76 1.76 -7.95 7.95
CA GLN A 76 0.88 -8.52 8.97
C GLN A 76 1.47 -9.75 9.66
N ILE A 77 2.24 -10.58 8.93
CA ILE A 77 2.94 -11.73 9.52
C ILE A 77 4.01 -11.25 10.49
N GLU A 78 4.84 -10.30 10.08
CA GLU A 78 5.91 -9.74 10.91
C GLU A 78 5.35 -9.10 12.19
N GLU A 79 4.28 -8.31 12.07
CA GLU A 79 3.58 -7.73 13.23
C GLU A 79 3.07 -8.82 14.19
N LYS A 80 2.42 -9.85 13.66
CA LYS A 80 1.92 -10.98 14.48
C LYS A 80 3.04 -11.78 15.12
N GLU A 81 4.17 -11.95 14.44
CA GLU A 81 5.35 -12.62 15.01
C GLU A 81 5.97 -11.79 16.15
N MET A 82 6.04 -10.47 16.01
CA MET A 82 6.48 -9.59 17.09
C MET A 82 5.55 -9.68 18.30
N VAL A 83 4.24 -9.55 18.09
CA VAL A 83 3.24 -9.67 19.17
C VAL A 83 3.33 -11.03 19.83
N LYS A 84 3.45 -12.10 19.05
CA LYS A 84 3.62 -13.46 19.58
C LYS A 84 4.88 -13.58 20.44
N SER A 85 6.01 -13.03 19.99
CA SER A 85 7.26 -13.06 20.75
C SER A 85 7.15 -12.27 22.06
N GLU A 86 6.48 -11.13 22.04
CA GLU A 86 6.23 -10.32 23.24
C GLU A 86 5.34 -11.08 24.24
N VAL A 87 4.23 -11.64 23.77
CA VAL A 87 3.34 -12.46 24.61
C VAL A 87 4.05 -13.71 25.15
N GLU A 88 4.90 -14.36 24.35
CA GLU A 88 5.70 -15.50 24.84
C GLU A 88 6.67 -15.11 25.96
N LYS A 89 7.28 -13.92 25.87
CA LYS A 89 8.12 -13.37 26.94
C LYS A 89 7.30 -13.08 28.19
N GLU A 90 6.15 -12.43 28.06
CA GLU A 90 5.24 -12.16 29.18
C GLU A 90 4.82 -13.47 29.86
N VAL A 91 4.36 -14.45 29.08
CA VAL A 91 3.97 -15.77 29.59
C VAL A 91 5.13 -16.46 30.30
N SER A 92 6.37 -16.33 29.80
CA SER A 92 7.53 -16.90 30.47
C SER A 92 7.83 -16.22 31.82
N GLY A 93 7.74 -14.89 31.88
CA GLY A 93 7.90 -14.14 33.14
C GLY A 93 6.80 -14.47 34.15
N LEU A 94 5.54 -14.48 33.70
CA LEU A 94 4.40 -14.87 34.52
C LEU A 94 4.52 -16.30 35.06
N LYS A 95 5.07 -17.24 34.26
CA LYS A 95 5.33 -18.60 34.73
C LYS A 95 6.40 -18.64 35.82
N GLU A 96 7.47 -17.88 35.67
CA GLU A 96 8.53 -17.77 36.68
C GLU A 96 7.99 -17.18 38.00
N ASP A 97 7.15 -16.14 37.90
CA ASP A 97 6.50 -15.54 39.07
C ASP A 97 5.56 -16.53 39.76
N VAL A 98 4.78 -17.30 38.99
CA VAL A 98 3.93 -18.36 39.54
C VAL A 98 4.76 -19.48 40.18
N GLU A 99 5.91 -19.82 39.62
CA GLU A 99 6.80 -20.83 40.19
C GLU A 99 7.39 -20.37 41.52
N LYS A 100 7.82 -19.11 41.62
CA LYS A 100 8.22 -18.48 42.90
C LYS A 100 7.09 -18.49 43.93
N LEU A 101 5.83 -18.36 43.52
CA LEU A 101 4.69 -18.45 44.43
C LEU A 101 4.36 -19.88 44.87
N LYS A 102 4.83 -20.91 44.15
CA LYS A 102 4.67 -22.31 44.56
C LYS A 102 5.69 -22.73 45.61
N ASP A 103 6.84 -22.08 45.66
CA ASP A 103 7.80 -22.27 46.74
C ASP A 103 7.22 -21.69 48.04
N GLU A 104 6.92 -22.57 48.98
CA GLU A 104 6.21 -22.25 50.23
C GLU A 104 6.97 -21.21 51.07
N ASP A 105 8.31 -21.26 51.04
CA ASP A 105 9.19 -20.29 51.71
C ASP A 105 9.12 -18.89 51.08
N ALA A 106 9.09 -18.81 49.73
CA ALA A 106 9.01 -17.55 49.01
C ALA A 106 7.62 -16.91 49.16
N LEU A 107 6.56 -17.72 49.17
CA LEU A 107 5.20 -17.27 49.49
C LEU A 107 5.14 -16.69 50.92
N LEU A 108 5.75 -17.38 51.90
CA LEU A 108 5.81 -16.92 53.29
C LEU A 108 6.54 -15.57 53.42
N GLU A 109 7.65 -15.36 52.70
CA GLU A 109 8.37 -14.09 52.66
C GLU A 109 7.49 -12.95 52.10
N ILE A 110 6.77 -13.20 51.01
CA ILE A 110 5.85 -12.22 50.41
C ILE A 110 4.72 -11.86 51.38
N VAL A 111 4.12 -12.87 52.02
CA VAL A 111 3.04 -12.65 53.00
C VAL A 111 3.56 -11.88 54.21
N GLU A 112 4.74 -12.22 54.74
CA GLU A 112 5.37 -11.50 55.85
C GLU A 112 5.65 -10.04 55.47
N LYS A 113 6.16 -9.79 54.26
CA LYS A 113 6.41 -8.44 53.75
C LYS A 113 5.14 -7.62 53.64
N ILE A 114 4.06 -8.19 53.08
CA ILE A 114 2.75 -7.51 53.00
C ILE A 114 2.21 -7.23 54.40
N ALA A 115 2.30 -8.20 55.32
CA ALA A 115 1.84 -8.06 56.69
C ALA A 115 2.60 -6.95 57.45
N ARG A 116 3.92 -6.84 57.28
CA ARG A 116 4.75 -5.78 57.89
C ARG A 116 4.58 -4.43 57.21
N ASP A 117 4.52 -4.38 55.88
CA ASP A 117 4.50 -3.11 55.13
C ASP A 117 3.11 -2.46 55.16
N GLN A 118 2.06 -3.22 54.85
CA GLN A 118 0.69 -2.72 54.71
C GLN A 118 -0.07 -2.75 56.03
N TYR A 119 0.09 -3.82 56.82
CA TYR A 119 -0.69 -4.04 58.03
C TYR A 119 0.09 -3.76 59.32
N LYS A 120 1.41 -3.51 59.23
CA LYS A 120 2.31 -3.27 60.37
C LYS A 120 2.19 -4.36 61.44
N MET A 121 1.85 -5.58 61.02
CA MET A 121 1.78 -6.77 61.86
C MET A 121 3.19 -7.28 62.15
N VAL A 122 3.37 -7.87 63.32
CA VAL A 122 4.64 -8.44 63.78
C VAL A 122 4.42 -9.80 64.43
N LYS A 123 5.47 -10.62 64.50
CA LYS A 123 5.38 -11.92 65.16
C LYS A 123 5.21 -11.74 66.68
N PRO A 124 4.64 -12.75 67.38
CA PRO A 124 4.57 -12.72 68.84
C PRO A 124 5.97 -12.46 69.42
N ASN A 125 6.07 -11.51 70.37
CA ASN A 125 7.31 -11.06 71.02
C ASN A 125 8.22 -10.13 70.19
N GLU A 126 7.78 -9.64 69.03
CA GLU A 126 8.45 -8.55 68.31
C GLU A 126 7.76 -7.20 68.59
N THR A 127 8.53 -6.11 68.61
CA THR A 127 7.99 -4.74 68.75
C THR A 127 8.37 -3.92 67.52
N ILE A 128 7.39 -3.30 66.86
CA ILE A 128 7.61 -2.41 65.73
C ILE A 128 7.66 -0.96 66.20
N TYR A 129 8.65 -0.19 65.72
CA TYR A 129 8.74 1.25 65.94
C TYR A 129 8.16 1.97 64.73
N ILE A 130 7.17 2.82 64.97
CA ILE A 130 6.48 3.59 63.93
C ILE A 130 6.72 5.07 64.22
N ASP A 131 7.31 5.78 63.27
CA ASP A 131 7.50 7.23 63.37
C ASP A 131 6.14 7.93 63.17
N LYS A 132 5.67 8.61 64.22
CA LYS A 132 4.39 9.33 64.23
C LYS A 132 4.32 10.44 63.18
N ASN A 133 5.46 11.02 62.79
CA ASN A 133 5.55 12.16 61.87
C ASN A 133 5.68 11.75 60.40
N LYS A 134 5.86 10.47 60.10
CA LYS A 134 6.11 9.93 58.75
C LYS A 134 5.21 8.73 58.41
N ASN A 135 4.00 8.69 58.96
CA ASN A 135 3.09 7.57 58.76
C ASN A 135 1.92 7.92 57.83
N ASP A 136 1.90 7.30 56.65
CA ASP A 136 0.85 7.48 55.65
C ASP A 136 -0.32 6.47 55.81
N ASN A 137 -0.25 5.53 56.77
CA ASN A 137 -1.26 4.49 56.97
C ASN A 137 -2.45 4.96 57.79
N LYS A 138 -3.65 4.83 57.20
CA LYS A 138 -4.94 5.18 57.83
C LYS A 138 -5.29 4.35 59.07
N LEU A 139 -4.76 3.13 59.20
CA LEU A 139 -5.06 2.21 60.30
C LEU A 139 -4.40 2.57 61.65
N ILE A 140 -3.37 3.43 61.63
CA ILE A 140 -2.59 3.83 62.82
C ILE A 140 -2.87 5.29 63.21
N GLN A 141 -3.75 5.98 62.48
CA GLN A 141 -4.19 7.33 62.84
C GLN A 141 -4.87 7.29 64.22
N GLY A 142 -4.28 7.98 65.20
CA GLY A 142 -4.79 8.05 66.58
C GLY A 142 -3.94 7.32 67.64
N ILE A 143 -2.85 6.64 67.28
CA ILE A 143 -1.91 6.07 68.26
C ILE A 143 -0.88 7.15 68.68
N GLY A 144 -1.34 8.11 69.47
CA GLY A 144 -0.51 9.17 70.06
C GLY A 144 -1.33 10.01 71.02
N SER A 145 -0.80 10.27 72.21
CA SER A 145 -1.39 11.24 73.14
C SER A 145 -1.34 12.62 72.48
N GLU A 146 -2.48 13.34 72.43
CA GLU A 146 -2.56 14.72 71.89
C GLU A 146 -1.53 15.67 72.52
N ASN A 147 -1.02 15.33 73.70
CA ASN A 147 -0.04 16.11 74.45
C ASN A 147 1.41 16.05 73.88
N ASP A 148 1.70 15.13 72.94
CA ASP A 148 3.05 14.98 72.35
C ASP A 148 3.30 15.92 71.15
N LEU A 149 2.26 16.61 70.64
CA LEU A 149 2.35 17.51 69.47
C LEU A 149 2.64 18.97 69.84
N LEU A 150 2.78 19.28 71.13
CA LEU A 150 2.89 20.64 71.67
C LEU A 150 4.28 21.00 72.23
N ASN A 151 5.33 20.25 71.90
CA ASN A 151 6.70 20.59 72.32
C ASN A 151 7.69 20.55 71.15
#